data_AF-A0A8H4K6S9-F1
#
_entry.id   AF-A0A8H4K6S9-F1
#
_cell.length_a   1.000
_cell.length_b   1.000
_cell.length_c   1.000
_cell.angle_alpha   90.00
_cell.angle_beta   90.00
_cell.angle_gamma   90.00
#
_symmetry.space_group_name_H-M   'P 1'
#
loop_
_entity.id
_entity.type
_entity.pdbx_description
1 polymer ?
#
loop_
_entity_poly.entity_id
_entity_poly.type
_entity_poly.pdbx_seq_one_letter_code
_entity_poly.pdbx_strand_id
1 'polypeptide(L)'
;MGVGTLDNDNWLYVGMSIFSKDRTVELRMQDDGKLAIYYNNRCQWQTTDQQDWNAKGAIMQGDGNFCIYDKNGKCTWHTNTAAPTGDSGTWVAVQDDGNLVLYKGNGHQPIWASHSNKP
;
A
#
# COMPACT_ATOMS: atom_id res chain seq x y z
N MET A 1 8.92 -1.53 -11.68
CA MET A 1 7.71 -1.62 -10.85
C MET A 1 6.52 -1.29 -11.72
N GLY A 2 5.43 -2.05 -11.58
CA GLY A 2 4.21 -1.89 -12.37
C GLY A 2 3.58 -0.52 -12.12
N VAL A 3 2.96 0.04 -13.16
CA VAL A 3 2.16 1.25 -13.01
C VAL A 3 0.83 0.85 -12.36
N GLY A 4 0.50 1.47 -11.24
CA GLY A 4 -0.80 1.37 -10.58
C GLY A 4 -1.02 0.16 -9.68
N THR A 5 -0.10 -0.82 -9.61
CA THR A 5 -0.32 -2.04 -8.79
C THR A 5 0.92 -2.55 -8.05
N LEU A 6 0.67 -3.25 -6.94
CA LEU A 6 1.63 -4.15 -6.28
C LEU A 6 0.98 -5.52 -6.12
N ASP A 7 1.52 -6.50 -6.83
CA ASP A 7 1.03 -7.88 -6.77
C ASP A 7 1.53 -8.58 -5.51
N ASN A 8 0.92 -9.74 -5.22
CA ASN A 8 1.31 -10.59 -4.11
C ASN A 8 2.81 -10.97 -4.16
N ASP A 9 3.40 -11.19 -2.99
CA ASP A 9 4.80 -11.51 -2.69
C ASP A 9 5.82 -10.45 -3.13
N ASN A 10 5.35 -9.24 -3.50
CA ASN A 10 6.22 -8.12 -3.89
C ASN A 10 6.33 -7.07 -2.78
N TRP A 11 7.53 -6.52 -2.66
CA TRP A 11 7.86 -5.44 -1.75
C TRP A 11 7.82 -4.07 -2.43
N LEU A 12 7.34 -3.08 -1.71
CA LEU A 12 7.62 -1.67 -1.90
C LEU A 12 8.61 -1.24 -0.81
N TYR A 13 9.90 -1.18 -1.13
CA TYR A 13 10.92 -0.77 -0.16
C TYR A 13 10.85 0.72 0.15
N VAL A 14 11.40 1.10 1.31
CA VAL A 14 11.59 2.51 1.66
C VAL A 14 12.28 3.28 0.53
N GLY A 15 11.77 4.49 0.27
CA GLY A 15 12.22 5.38 -0.81
C GLY A 15 11.60 5.10 -2.17
N MET A 16 10.85 4.00 -2.31
CA MET A 16 10.16 3.64 -3.56
C MET A 16 8.72 4.12 -3.59
N SER A 17 8.21 4.27 -4.81
CA SER A 17 6.85 4.70 -5.08
C SER A 17 6.16 3.86 -6.15
N ILE A 18 4.83 3.82 -6.06
CA ILE A 18 3.93 3.32 -7.11
C ILE A 18 3.05 4.49 -7.52
N PHE A 19 3.01 4.77 -8.82
CA PHE A 19 2.14 5.82 -9.37
C PHE A 19 0.87 5.21 -9.94
N SER A 20 -0.24 5.95 -9.84
CA SER A 20 -1.46 5.66 -10.58
C SER A 20 -1.21 5.67 -12.09
N LYS A 21 -2.18 5.19 -12.88
CA LYS A 21 -2.02 5.05 -14.34
C LYS A 21 -1.83 6.41 -15.02
N ASP A 22 -2.54 7.41 -14.55
CA ASP A 22 -2.41 8.80 -15.01
C ASP A 22 -1.22 9.55 -14.38
N ARG A 23 -0.49 8.91 -13.45
CA ARG A 23 0.66 9.43 -12.69
C ARG A 23 0.36 10.66 -11.82
N THR A 24 -0.90 10.89 -11.49
CA THR A 24 -1.30 12.02 -10.64
C THR A 24 -1.37 11.65 -9.16
N VAL A 25 -1.38 10.36 -8.83
CA VAL A 25 -1.40 9.82 -7.47
C VAL A 25 -0.14 9.01 -7.24
N GLU A 26 0.50 9.21 -6.11
CA GLU A 26 1.70 8.50 -5.68
C GLU A 26 1.43 7.80 -4.35
N LEU A 27 1.57 6.47 -4.34
CA LEU A 27 1.80 5.72 -3.11
C LEU A 27 3.30 5.69 -2.85
N ARG A 28 3.76 6.26 -1.74
CA ARG A 28 5.17 6.31 -1.37
C ARG A 28 5.43 5.61 -0.05
N MET A 29 6.37 4.69 -0.04
CA MET A 29 6.98 4.18 1.18
C MET A 29 8.05 5.18 1.62
N GLN A 30 7.73 6.02 2.60
CA GLN A 30 8.57 7.13 3.05
C GLN A 30 9.80 6.64 3.84
N ASP A 31 10.85 7.47 3.85
CA ASP A 31 12.10 7.23 4.59
C ASP A 31 11.91 7.22 6.12
N ASP A 32 10.83 7.80 6.62
CA ASP A 32 10.45 7.80 8.02
C ASP A 32 9.48 6.66 8.39
N GLY A 33 9.34 5.65 7.51
CA GLY A 33 8.64 4.39 7.79
C GLY A 33 7.13 4.43 7.62
N LYS A 34 6.57 5.55 7.18
CA LYS A 34 5.15 5.64 6.84
C LYS A 34 4.92 5.27 5.39
N LEU A 35 3.74 4.74 5.11
CA LEU A 35 3.24 4.60 3.76
C LEU A 35 2.16 5.66 3.56
N ALA A 36 2.27 6.43 2.48
CA ALA A 36 1.40 7.59 2.26
C ALA A 36 0.94 7.69 0.82
N ILE A 37 -0.28 8.22 0.67
CA ILE A 37 -0.85 8.64 -0.62
C ILE A 37 -0.65 10.14 -0.79
N TYR A 38 -0.15 10.50 -1.95
CA TYR A 38 0.02 11.88 -2.39
C TYR A 38 -0.75 12.17 -3.67
N TYR A 39 -1.32 13.37 -3.75
CA TYR A 39 -1.67 14.02 -5.01
C TYR A 39 -1.42 15.53 -4.87
N ASN A 40 -1.07 16.20 -5.98
CA ASN A 40 -0.69 17.63 -5.97
C ASN A 40 0.40 17.98 -4.95
N ASN A 41 1.38 17.10 -4.74
CA ASN A 41 2.45 17.22 -3.74
C ASN A 41 1.96 17.38 -2.28
N ARG A 42 0.73 16.96 -1.99
CA ARG A 42 0.17 16.97 -0.64
C ARG A 42 -0.07 15.54 -0.17
N CYS A 43 0.29 15.24 1.06
CA CYS A 43 -0.07 13.99 1.73
C CYS A 43 -1.57 14.03 2.04
N GLN A 44 -2.26 12.97 1.67
CA GLN A 44 -3.73 12.88 1.73
C GLN A 44 -4.18 11.83 2.72
N TRP A 45 -3.37 10.79 2.84
CA TRP A 45 -3.54 9.71 3.79
C TRP A 45 -2.17 9.13 4.10
N GLN A 46 -2.00 8.67 5.34
CA GLN A 46 -0.82 7.93 5.77
C GLN A 46 -1.20 6.83 6.77
N THR A 47 -0.39 5.79 6.87
CA THR A 47 -0.65 4.64 7.75
C THR A 47 -0.62 4.96 9.24
N THR A 48 0.22 5.91 9.65
CA THR A 48 0.43 6.28 11.06
C THR A 48 1.08 7.66 11.16
N ASP A 49 0.92 8.33 12.30
CA ASP A 49 1.63 9.57 12.62
C ASP A 49 3.04 9.32 13.20
N GLN A 50 3.30 8.10 13.67
CA GLN A 50 4.57 7.72 14.27
C GLN A 50 5.64 7.47 13.20
N GLN A 51 6.86 7.91 13.47
CA GLN A 51 8.00 7.67 12.60
C GLN A 51 8.74 6.40 13.01
N ASP A 52 9.21 5.66 12.02
CA ASP A 52 10.10 4.51 12.17
C ASP A 52 11.16 4.50 11.07
N TRP A 53 12.31 5.11 11.37
CA TRP A 53 13.48 5.10 10.47
C TRP A 53 14.14 3.71 10.34
N ASN A 54 13.70 2.71 11.11
CA ASN A 54 14.11 1.33 10.96
C ASN A 54 13.22 0.54 9.99
N ALA A 55 12.22 1.18 9.37
CA ALA A 55 11.38 0.56 8.36
C ALA A 55 12.20 -0.07 7.22
N LYS A 56 11.76 -1.25 6.77
CA LYS A 56 12.28 -1.94 5.59
C LYS A 56 11.42 -1.61 4.37
N GLY A 57 10.10 -1.69 4.52
CA GLY A 57 9.15 -1.44 3.45
C GLY A 57 7.80 -2.08 3.69
N ALA A 58 6.90 -1.90 2.71
CA ALA A 58 5.61 -2.55 2.66
C ALA A 58 5.66 -3.80 1.76
N ILE A 59 4.85 -4.82 2.05
CA ILE A 59 4.74 -6.06 1.27
C ILE A 59 3.29 -6.49 1.17
N MET A 60 2.85 -6.87 -0.03
CA MET A 60 1.61 -7.60 -0.23
C MET A 60 1.90 -9.08 -0.01
N GLN A 61 1.49 -9.65 1.12
CA GLN A 61 1.86 -11.02 1.51
C GLN A 61 0.97 -12.09 0.88
N GLY A 62 1.52 -13.31 0.71
CA GLY A 62 0.82 -14.52 0.21
C GLY A 62 -0.49 -14.88 0.91
N ASP A 63 -0.69 -14.42 2.14
CA ASP A 63 -1.91 -14.66 2.92
C ASP A 63 -3.03 -13.62 2.66
N GLY A 64 -2.75 -12.61 1.84
CA GLY A 64 -3.68 -11.53 1.50
C GLY A 64 -3.61 -10.31 2.42
N ASN A 65 -2.64 -10.24 3.34
CA ASN A 65 -2.41 -9.07 4.19
C ASN A 65 -1.39 -8.12 3.55
N PHE A 66 -1.66 -6.81 3.58
CA PHE A 66 -0.69 -5.80 3.18
C PHE A 66 -0.08 -5.18 4.42
N CYS A 67 1.23 -5.35 4.59
CA CYS A 67 1.93 -5.10 5.85
C CYS A 67 3.16 -4.23 5.65
N ILE A 68 3.49 -3.41 6.65
CA ILE A 68 4.78 -2.73 6.77
C ILE A 68 5.63 -3.48 7.78
N TYR A 69 6.88 -3.74 7.41
CA TYR A 69 7.87 -4.35 8.30
C TYR A 69 9.08 -3.46 8.51
N ASP A 70 9.66 -3.55 9.70
CA ASP A 70 10.99 -3.03 9.98
C ASP A 70 12.09 -4.00 9.53
N LYS A 71 13.36 -3.56 9.63
CA LYS A 71 14.53 -4.37 9.26
C LYS A 71 14.76 -5.59 10.17
N ASN A 72 14.15 -5.61 11.36
CA ASN A 72 14.21 -6.73 12.30
C ASN A 72 13.08 -7.76 12.08
N GLY A 73 12.19 -7.53 11.11
CA GLY A 73 11.05 -8.40 10.83
C GLY A 73 9.84 -8.16 11.74
N LYS A 74 9.80 -7.03 12.46
CA LYS A 74 8.61 -6.62 13.22
C LYS A 74 7.60 -5.99 12.26
N CYS A 75 6.36 -6.49 12.28
CA CYS A 75 5.24 -5.83 11.59
C CYS A 75 4.85 -4.57 12.37
N THR A 76 4.84 -3.42 11.70
CA THR A 76 4.56 -2.11 12.33
C THR A 76 3.19 -1.56 11.94
N TRP A 77 2.62 -2.03 10.83
CA TRP A 77 1.27 -1.72 10.37
C TRP A 77 0.75 -2.80 9.44
N HIS A 78 -0.56 -3.02 9.40
CA HIS A 78 -1.20 -3.96 8.47
C HIS A 78 -2.66 -3.61 8.18
N THR A 79 -3.19 -4.10 7.05
CA THR A 79 -4.58 -3.92 6.63
C THR A 79 -5.59 -4.82 7.36
N ASN A 80 -5.15 -5.85 8.08
CA ASN A 80 -6.01 -6.91 8.64
C ASN A 80 -6.81 -7.68 7.57
N THR A 81 -6.21 -7.91 6.41
CA THR A 81 -6.88 -8.57 5.28
C THR A 81 -6.36 -9.98 4.99
N ALA A 82 -5.58 -10.57 5.91
CA ALA A 82 -5.23 -11.99 5.82
C ALA A 82 -6.49 -12.87 5.66
N ALA A 83 -6.29 -14.13 5.25
CA ALA A 83 -7.36 -15.13 5.16
C ALA A 83 -8.24 -15.15 6.43
N PRO A 84 -9.58 -15.21 6.31
CA PRO A 84 -10.34 -15.52 5.08
C PRO A 84 -10.70 -14.31 4.22
N THR A 85 -10.37 -13.09 4.66
CA THR A 85 -10.75 -11.85 3.95
C THR A 85 -10.05 -11.78 2.60
N GLY A 86 -8.73 -11.85 2.59
CA GLY A 86 -7.89 -11.97 1.39
C GLY A 86 -7.42 -13.40 1.12
N ASP A 87 -6.54 -13.55 0.13
CA ASP A 87 -5.80 -14.77 -0.19
C ASP A 87 -4.57 -14.43 -1.08
N SER A 88 -3.93 -15.45 -1.66
CA SER A 88 -2.80 -15.27 -2.58
C SER A 88 -3.15 -14.54 -3.88
N GLY A 89 -4.44 -14.38 -4.18
CA GLY A 89 -4.94 -13.55 -5.28
C GLY A 89 -5.20 -12.09 -4.88
N THR A 90 -4.85 -11.67 -3.66
CA THR A 90 -4.97 -10.27 -3.23
C THR A 90 -3.83 -9.41 -3.79
N TRP A 91 -4.16 -8.21 -4.23
CA TRP A 91 -3.21 -7.22 -4.76
C TRP A 91 -3.61 -5.79 -4.38
N VAL A 92 -2.64 -4.88 -4.43
CA VAL A 92 -2.81 -3.44 -4.13
C VAL A 92 -2.99 -2.66 -5.44
N ALA A 93 -3.97 -1.75 -5.46
CA ALA A 93 -4.23 -0.80 -6.53
C ALA A 93 -4.01 0.64 -6.05
N VAL A 94 -3.23 1.42 -6.79
CA VAL A 94 -3.15 2.88 -6.68
C VAL A 94 -4.02 3.47 -7.78
N GLN A 95 -5.17 4.01 -7.40
CA GLN A 95 -6.20 4.43 -8.33
C GLN A 95 -6.04 5.90 -8.73
N ASP A 96 -6.41 6.23 -9.97
CA ASP A 96 -6.37 7.61 -10.49
C ASP A 96 -7.32 8.54 -9.71
N ASP A 97 -8.30 7.98 -9.00
CA ASP A 97 -9.21 8.72 -8.12
C ASP A 97 -8.59 9.12 -6.77
N GLY A 98 -7.33 8.77 -6.49
CA GLY A 98 -6.65 9.07 -5.22
C GLY A 98 -6.73 7.98 -4.17
N ASN A 99 -7.38 6.86 -4.44
CA ASN A 99 -7.58 5.81 -3.46
C ASN A 99 -6.49 4.72 -3.53
N LEU A 100 -6.14 4.18 -2.37
CA LEU A 100 -5.39 2.93 -2.24
C LEU A 100 -6.39 1.82 -1.92
N VAL A 101 -6.45 0.79 -2.76
CA VAL A 101 -7.45 -0.29 -2.59
C VAL A 101 -6.77 -1.65 -2.66
N LEU A 102 -7.14 -2.57 -1.76
CA LEU A 102 -6.82 -3.98 -1.92
C LEU A 102 -8.00 -4.68 -2.58
N TYR A 103 -7.70 -5.45 -3.63
CA TYR A 103 -8.66 -6.28 -4.33
C TYR A 103 -8.34 -7.75 -4.11
N LYS A 104 -9.39 -8.56 -3.97
CA LYS A 104 -9.32 -10.03 -3.98
C LYS A 104 -9.80 -10.59 -5.31
N GLY A 105 -9.14 -11.65 -5.77
CA GLY A 105 -9.48 -12.36 -7.01
C GLY A 105 -9.17 -11.56 -8.27
N ASN A 106 -9.85 -11.84 -9.38
CA ASN A 106 -9.62 -11.22 -10.70
C ASN A 106 -10.04 -9.73 -10.79
N GLY A 107 -9.91 -8.97 -9.70
CA GLY A 107 -9.94 -7.50 -9.68
C GLY A 107 -11.30 -6.84 -9.46
N HIS A 108 -12.27 -7.54 -8.88
CA HIS A 108 -13.63 -7.01 -8.75
C HIS A 108 -14.16 -6.93 -7.31
N GLN A 109 -13.50 -7.54 -6.34
CA GLN A 109 -13.93 -7.46 -4.94
C GLN A 109 -12.97 -6.58 -4.12
N PRO A 110 -13.32 -5.31 -3.83
CA PRO A 110 -12.55 -4.51 -2.89
C PRO A 110 -12.72 -5.09 -1.47
N ILE A 111 -11.61 -5.26 -0.75
CA ILE A 111 -11.62 -5.81 0.62
C ILE A 111 -11.09 -4.82 1.66
N TRP A 112 -10.41 -3.76 1.21
CA TRP A 112 -9.92 -2.67 2.05
C TRP A 112 -9.68 -1.43 1.18
N ALA A 113 -9.87 -0.23 1.75
CA ALA A 113 -9.54 1.04 1.09
C ALA A 113 -9.01 2.08 2.09
N SER A 114 -8.15 2.99 1.63
CA SER A 114 -7.67 4.13 2.42
C SER A 114 -8.72 5.23 2.57
N HIS A 115 -9.76 5.23 1.73
CA HIS A 115 -10.79 6.26 1.66
C HIS A 115 -10.22 7.67 1.42
N SER A 116 -9.18 7.75 0.57
CA SER A 116 -8.41 8.97 0.30
C SER A 116 -8.72 9.60 -1.06
N ASN A 117 -9.95 9.39 -1.56
CA ASN A 117 -10.38 9.90 -2.85
C ASN A 117 -10.13 11.41 -2.99
N LYS A 118 -9.74 11.81 -4.21
CA LYS A 118 -9.66 13.21 -4.60
C LYS A 118 -11.04 13.87 -4.47
N PRO A 119 -11.08 15.19 -4.20
CA PRO A 119 -12.31 15.99 -4.25
C PRO A 119 -13.00 15.93 -5.61
#